data_AF-A0A4R5Q7S6-F1
#
_entry.id   AF-A0A4R5Q7S6-F1
#
_cell.length_a   1.000
_cell.length_b   1.000
_cell.length_c   1.000
_cell.angle_alpha   90.00
_cell.angle_beta   90.00
_cell.angle_gamma   90.00
#
_symmetry.space_group_name_H-M   'P 1'
#
loop_
_entity.id
_entity.type
_entity.pdbx_description
1 polymer ?
#
loop_
_entity_poly.entity_id
_entity_poly.type
_entity_poly.pdbx_seq_one_letter_code
_entity_poly.pdbx_strand_id
1 'polypeptide(L)'
;MAITREHVAFAAEGRRTCQADRLITIRLRMLIARELEKRGLTAPIAIGTAFVMPGVRASRLLIRHQWREGDVESLQAAAARLGMQAPGS
;
A
#
# COMPACT_ATOMS: atom_id res chain seq x y z
N MET A 1 -2.27 -19.88 -39.03
CA MET A 1 -1.63 -20.57 -37.89
C MET A 1 -1.81 -19.71 -36.65
N ALA A 2 -2.32 -20.32 -35.58
CA ALA A 2 -3.01 -19.69 -34.47
C ALA A 2 -2.06 -18.92 -33.53
N ILE A 3 -2.37 -17.64 -33.30
CA ILE A 3 -1.80 -16.84 -32.22
C ILE A 3 -2.35 -17.41 -30.92
N THR A 4 -1.48 -17.99 -30.10
CA THR A 4 -1.83 -18.74 -28.89
C THR A 4 -2.64 -17.88 -27.91
N ARG A 5 -3.79 -18.43 -27.52
CA ARG A 5 -4.82 -17.79 -26.70
C ARG A 5 -4.36 -17.57 -25.25
N GLU A 6 -3.28 -18.25 -24.85
CA GLU A 6 -2.65 -18.15 -23.53
C GLU A 6 -1.81 -16.87 -23.28
N HIS A 7 -1.17 -16.27 -24.29
CA HIS A 7 -0.33 -15.07 -24.06
C HIS A 7 -1.13 -13.79 -23.75
N VAL A 8 -2.32 -13.65 -24.34
CA VAL A 8 -3.20 -12.48 -24.07
C VAL A 8 -3.85 -12.61 -22.69
N ALA A 9 -4.10 -13.84 -22.22
CA ALA A 9 -4.64 -14.11 -20.89
C ALA A 9 -3.65 -13.73 -19.78
N PHE A 10 -2.37 -14.11 -19.90
CA PHE A 10 -1.32 -13.74 -18.93
C PHE A 10 -1.10 -12.20 -18.88
N ALA A 11 -1.19 -11.51 -20.02
CA ALA A 11 -1.11 -10.05 -20.06
C ALA A 11 -2.38 -9.36 -19.51
N ALA A 12 -3.54 -10.00 -19.57
CA ALA A 12 -4.77 -9.50 -18.94
C ALA A 12 -4.77 -9.75 -17.43
N GLU A 13 -4.31 -10.91 -16.99
CA GLU A 13 -4.15 -11.27 -15.57
C GLU A 13 -3.06 -10.43 -14.91
N GLY A 14 -1.90 -10.26 -15.54
CA GLY A 14 -0.84 -9.37 -15.07
C GLY A 14 -1.28 -7.90 -14.98
N ARG A 15 -2.16 -7.44 -15.88
CA ARG A 15 -2.75 -6.09 -15.79
C ARG A 15 -3.82 -5.99 -14.70
N ARG A 16 -4.64 -7.02 -14.50
CA ARG A 16 -5.62 -7.08 -13.42
C ARG A 16 -4.96 -7.19 -12.05
N THR A 17 -3.89 -7.97 -11.91
CA THR A 17 -3.12 -8.03 -10.66
C THR A 17 -2.44 -6.71 -10.38
N CYS A 18 -1.77 -6.07 -11.36
CA CYS A 18 -1.24 -4.72 -11.18
C CYS A 18 -2.32 -3.68 -10.83
N GLN A 19 -3.52 -3.79 -11.41
CA GLN A 19 -4.63 -2.87 -11.12
C GLN A 19 -5.27 -3.14 -9.75
N ALA A 20 -5.46 -4.41 -9.38
CA ALA A 20 -5.95 -4.83 -8.08
C ALA A 20 -4.95 -4.45 -6.98
N ASP A 21 -3.66 -4.69 -7.20
CA ASP A 21 -2.56 -4.32 -6.32
C ASP A 21 -2.54 -2.79 -6.12
N ARG A 22 -2.72 -2.02 -7.20
CA ARG A 22 -2.84 -0.55 -7.13
C ARG A 22 -4.08 -0.08 -6.36
N LEU A 23 -5.22 -0.76 -6.49
CA LEU A 23 -6.43 -0.43 -5.75
C LEU A 23 -6.30 -0.78 -4.25
N ILE A 24 -5.74 -1.94 -3.93
CA ILE A 24 -5.43 -2.37 -2.56
C ILE A 24 -4.51 -1.33 -1.91
N THR A 25 -3.44 -0.99 -2.60
CA THR A 25 -2.49 0.08 -2.28
C THR A 25 -3.19 1.38 -1.90
N ILE A 26 -3.98 1.94 -2.83
CA ILE A 26 -4.68 3.21 -2.62
C ILE A 26 -5.62 3.13 -1.41
N ARG A 27 -6.33 2.02 -1.25
CA ARG A 27 -7.29 1.80 -0.15
C ARG A 27 -6.59 1.69 1.19
N LEU A 28 -5.46 0.98 1.23
CA LEU A 28 -4.64 0.82 2.42
C LEU A 28 -4.07 2.16 2.88
N ARG A 29 -3.57 3.00 1.95
CA ARG A 29 -3.14 4.37 2.25
C ARG A 29 -4.22 5.19 2.91
N MET A 30 -5.44 5.15 2.37
CA MET A 30 -6.55 5.92 2.90
C MET A 30 -6.96 5.46 4.30
N LEU A 31 -6.98 4.14 4.55
CA LEU A 31 -7.28 3.60 5.88
C LEU A 31 -6.22 4.03 6.89
N ILE A 32 -4.94 3.90 6.53
CA ILE A 32 -3.83 4.29 7.40
C ILE A 32 -3.85 5.79 7.70
N ALA A 33 -4.02 6.64 6.69
CA ALA A 33 -4.09 8.08 6.88
C ALA A 33 -5.25 8.49 7.81
N ARG A 34 -6.45 7.91 7.62
CA ARG A 34 -7.61 8.17 8.49
C ARG A 34 -7.39 7.71 9.92
N GLU A 35 -6.78 6.55 10.13
CA GLU A 35 -6.51 6.06 11.48
C GLU A 35 -5.43 6.89 12.19
N LEU A 36 -4.42 7.36 11.46
CA LEU A 36 -3.43 8.31 11.98
C LEU A 36 -4.09 9.63 12.39
N GLU A 37 -4.95 10.20 11.54
CA GLU A 37 -5.73 11.40 11.88
C GLU A 37 -6.61 11.19 13.12
N LYS A 38 -7.32 10.06 13.18
CA LYS A 38 -8.18 9.68 14.32
C LYS A 38 -7.38 9.58 15.63
N ARG A 39 -6.14 9.11 15.57
CA ARG A 39 -5.23 9.01 16.73
C ARG A 39 -4.46 10.30 17.01
N GLY A 40 -4.64 11.35 16.21
CA GLY A 40 -3.86 12.59 16.31
C GLY A 40 -2.38 12.44 15.92
N LEU A 41 -2.02 11.36 15.21
CA LEU A 41 -0.66 11.05 14.78
C LEU A 41 -0.35 11.71 13.43
N THR A 42 -0.39 13.03 13.37
CA THR A 42 -0.12 13.80 12.13
C THR A 42 1.33 14.27 12.02
N ALA A 43 2.06 14.31 13.14
CA ALA A 43 3.46 14.72 13.16
C ALA A 43 4.36 13.63 12.55
N PRO A 44 5.34 13.97 11.67
CA PRO A 44 6.22 12.99 11.06
C PRO A 44 6.92 12.07 12.06
N ILE A 45 7.34 12.60 13.22
CA ILE A 45 7.96 11.82 14.29
C ILE A 45 6.99 10.77 14.84
N ALA A 46 5.75 11.17 15.14
CA ALA A 46 4.71 10.29 15.68
C ALA A 46 4.32 9.18 14.68
N ILE A 47 4.22 9.53 13.39
CA ILE A 47 3.99 8.57 12.31
C ILE A 47 5.17 7.59 12.21
N GLY A 48 6.40 8.09 12.28
CA GLY A 48 7.61 7.26 12.25
C GLY A 48 7.66 6.25 13.40
N THR A 49 7.34 6.69 14.61
CA THR A 49 7.24 5.80 15.78
C THR A 49 6.19 4.71 15.59
N ALA A 50 5.00 5.07 15.09
CA ALA A 50 3.94 4.10 14.83
C ALA A 50 4.34 3.06 13.75
N PHE A 51 5.17 3.46 12.79
CA PHE A 51 5.60 2.62 11.69
C PHE A 51 6.94 1.91 11.95
N VAL A 52 7.60 2.20 13.09
CA VAL A 52 8.95 1.71 13.44
C VAL A 52 9.96 2.04 12.33
N MET A 53 9.91 3.27 11.82
CA MET A 53 10.83 3.76 10.78
C MET A 53 10.99 5.28 10.86
N PRO A 54 11.99 5.87 10.16
CA PRO A 54 12.15 7.33 10.19
C PRO A 54 10.90 8.06 9.71
N GLY A 55 10.48 9.07 10.46
CA GLY A 55 9.26 9.85 10.18
C GLY A 55 9.19 10.39 8.76
N VAL A 56 10.32 10.89 8.24
CA VAL A 56 10.42 11.38 6.86
C VAL A 56 10.18 10.28 5.81
N ARG A 57 10.55 9.03 6.11
CA ARG A 57 10.26 7.87 5.24
C ARG A 57 8.79 7.49 5.34
N ALA A 58 8.25 7.43 6.56
CA ALA A 58 6.85 7.10 6.80
C ALA A 58 5.90 8.14 6.17
N SER A 59 6.16 9.44 6.34
CA SER A 59 5.41 10.51 5.68
C SER A 59 5.55 10.43 4.15
N ARG A 60 6.74 10.14 3.61
CA ARG A 60 6.91 9.95 2.16
C ARG A 60 6.09 8.77 1.61
N LEU A 61 5.97 7.69 2.38
CA LEU A 61 5.15 6.53 2.02
C LEU A 61 3.67 6.92 1.82
N LEU A 62 3.17 7.84 2.66
CA LEU A 62 1.78 8.33 2.62
C LEU A 62 1.55 9.38 1.52
N ILE A 63 2.56 10.18 1.20
CA ILE A 63 2.44 11.30 0.25
C ILE A 63 2.76 10.89 -1.19
N ARG A 64 3.63 9.88 -1.39
CA ARG A 64 4.12 9.50 -2.72
C ARG A 64 3.03 8.82 -3.56
N HIS A 65 2.98 9.18 -4.85
CA HIS A 65 2.00 8.67 -5.82
C HIS A 65 2.44 7.43 -6.60
N GLN A 66 3.74 7.10 -6.59
CA GLN A 66 4.31 5.94 -7.30
C GLN A 66 5.06 5.04 -6.32
N TRP A 67 4.48 3.90 -5.98
CA TRP A 67 5.06 2.96 -5.03
C TRP A 67 5.95 1.95 -5.74
N ARG A 68 7.05 1.58 -5.10
CA ARG A 68 7.94 0.51 -5.54
C ARG A 68 7.49 -0.80 -4.90
N GLU A 69 7.94 -1.89 -5.48
CA GLU A 69 7.88 -3.21 -4.84
C GLU A 69 8.48 -3.11 -3.42
N GLY A 70 7.76 -3.59 -2.41
CA GLY A 70 8.10 -3.45 -0.98
C GLY A 70 7.52 -2.23 -0.26
N ASP A 71 7.05 -1.19 -0.96
CA ASP A 71 6.31 -0.09 -0.32
C ASP A 71 4.91 -0.58 0.12
N VAL A 72 4.29 -1.46 -0.66
CA VAL A 72 3.01 -2.11 -0.33
C VAL A 72 3.15 -2.96 0.93
N GLU A 73 4.18 -3.78 1.02
CA GLU A 73 4.47 -4.60 2.21
C GLU A 73 4.75 -3.73 3.43
N SER A 74 5.51 -2.64 3.26
CA SER A 74 5.78 -1.68 4.34
C SER A 74 4.49 -1.05 4.88
N LEU A 75 3.54 -0.76 3.99
CA LEU A 75 2.23 -0.22 4.35
C LEU A 75 1.32 -1.28 5.00
N GLN A 76 1.31 -2.51 4.52
CA GLN A 76 0.59 -3.62 5.16
C GLN A 76 1.14 -3.89 6.56
N ALA A 77 2.45 -3.88 6.72
CA ALA A 77 3.12 -4.06 8.00
C ALA A 77 2.84 -2.89 8.96
N ALA A 78 2.67 -1.67 8.45
CA ALA A 78 2.23 -0.51 9.23
C ALA A 78 0.75 -0.63 9.64
N ALA A 79 -0.13 -1.08 8.73
CA ALA A 79 -1.52 -1.36 9.03
C ALA A 79 -1.67 -2.40 10.16
N ALA A 80 -0.93 -3.51 10.06
CA ALA A 80 -0.91 -4.55 11.09
C ALA A 80 -0.46 -4.01 12.46
N ARG A 81 0.58 -3.15 12.50
CA ARG A 81 1.05 -2.50 13.73
C ARG A 81 0.04 -1.54 14.33
N LEU A 82 -0.75 -0.87 13.49
CA LEU A 82 -1.85 -0.03 13.93
C LEU A 82 -3.10 -0.85 14.30
N GLY A 83 -3.06 -2.19 14.20
CA GLY A 83 -4.20 -3.07 14.50
C GLY A 83 -5.28 -3.05 13.41
N MET A 84 -4.95 -2.58 12.21
CA MET A 84 -5.84 -2.61 11.06
C MET A 84 -5.66 -3.92 10.29
N GLN A 85 -6.76 -4.60 9.97
CA GLN A 85 -6.73 -5.70 9.01
C GLN A 85 -6.62 -5.12 7.60
N ALA A 86 -5.52 -5.42 6.90
CA ALA A 86 -5.37 -5.08 5.49
C ALA A 86 -6.46 -5.80 4.68
N PRO A 87 -7.18 -5.13 3.76
CA PRO A 87 -8.12 -5.81 2.90
C PRO A 87 -7.36 -6.68 1.89
N GLY A 88 -7.59 -7.99 1.94
CA GLY A 88 -7.08 -8.95 0.96
C GLY A 88 -6.14 -10.03 1.49
N SER A 89 -6.29 -10.47 2.74
CA SER A 89 -5.72 -11.75 3.17
C SER A 89 -6.53 -12.93 2.65
#